data_AF-A0A7X9MRA6-F1
#
_entry.id   AF-A0A7X9MRA6-F1
#
_cell.length_a   1.000
_cell.length_b   1.000
_cell.length_c   1.000
_cell.angle_alpha   90.00
_cell.angle_beta   90.00
_cell.angle_gamma   90.00
#
_symmetry.space_group_name_H-M   'P 1'
#
loop_
_entity.id
_entity.type
_entity.pdbx_description
1 polymer ?
#
loop_
_entity_poly.entity_id
_entity_poly.type
_entity_poly.pdbx_seq_one_letter_code
_entity_poly.pdbx_strand_id
1 'polypeptide(L)'
;MEEFERNSTSFEKEKFFPIILWWKITGLIPMRPKEFCFLDYDCTLKRDSKYFLKIPRSKKKAQSYSELNVENTIRINKEIYESIEEYKDTIPVNLKGKFLFSYEIQSRFLTSKRSYKRRKDVFPPDILRSLLSSFYKEIAGWKTKDFIKIIDNNKEVRNYITPGDTRHFSMCNLMLQGINPLSIAKMAGHVRLGTQRNYWGHIEYFVESFVYILTSKYRVNRLEKELSEGIFGVMDKVDESKIFSPQDFEFVQEVEHGFCRNAIFPENCPGECRYCEHYFFHPQDFEEGIKWLQDGSDLLEQQLTVELRSLLDLYKNMKFNLNTESYSIIDQESALSKANLLNRLIKQKAMLDSLIPETKGVKL
;
A
#
# COMPACT_ATOMS: atom_id res chain seq x y z
N MET A 1 6.62 2.74 -8.08
CA MET A 1 7.63 3.46 -7.26
C MET A 1 8.92 2.66 -7.19
N GLU A 2 8.90 1.41 -6.73
CA GLU A 2 10.09 0.53 -6.72
C GLU A 2 10.81 0.46 -8.07
N GLU A 3 10.06 0.27 -9.16
CA GLU A 3 10.62 0.29 -10.52
C GLU A 3 11.29 1.62 -10.87
N PHE A 4 10.65 2.75 -10.51
CA PHE A 4 11.24 4.07 -10.72
C PHE A 4 12.55 4.22 -9.94
N GLU A 5 12.60 3.82 -8.66
CA GLU A 5 13.82 3.92 -7.86
C GLU A 5 14.98 3.07 -8.42
N ARG A 6 14.68 1.93 -9.07
CA ARG A 6 15.70 1.08 -9.72
C ARG A 6 16.19 1.63 -11.05
N ASN A 7 15.29 2.25 -11.84
CA ASN A 7 15.55 2.59 -13.24
C ASN A 7 15.76 4.09 -13.49
N SER A 8 15.49 4.95 -12.50
CA SER A 8 15.60 6.41 -12.65
C SER A 8 17.04 6.87 -12.84
N THR A 9 17.22 7.87 -13.70
CA THR A 9 18.48 8.62 -13.77
C THR A 9 18.72 9.43 -12.49
N SER A 10 19.97 9.81 -12.21
CA SER A 10 20.30 10.66 -11.05
C SER A 10 19.50 11.97 -11.05
N PHE A 11 19.29 12.58 -12.23
CA PHE A 11 18.51 13.80 -12.37
C PHE A 11 17.03 13.60 -12.00
N GLU A 12 16.41 12.53 -12.49
CA GLU A 12 15.01 12.22 -12.16
C GLU A 12 14.85 11.88 -10.69
N LYS A 13 15.78 11.10 -10.12
CA LYS A 13 15.79 10.76 -8.70
C LYS A 13 15.88 12.00 -7.83
N GLU A 14 16.81 12.91 -8.11
CA GLU A 14 16.92 14.18 -7.39
C GLU A 14 15.64 15.03 -7.52
N LYS A 15 15.09 15.14 -8.74
CA LYS A 15 13.88 15.92 -9.02
C LYS A 15 12.65 15.42 -8.26
N PHE A 16 12.47 14.10 -8.21
CA PHE A 16 11.30 13.45 -7.64
C PHE A 16 11.56 12.81 -6.27
N PHE A 17 12.72 13.07 -5.65
CA PHE A 17 13.05 12.58 -4.32
C PHE A 17 11.97 12.92 -3.27
N PRO A 18 11.37 14.13 -3.25
CA PRO A 18 10.26 14.42 -2.34
C PRO A 18 9.05 13.50 -2.54
N ILE A 19 8.81 12.98 -3.75
CA ILE A 19 7.75 12.00 -4.04
C ILE A 19 8.14 10.61 -3.52
N ILE A 20 9.39 10.20 -3.68
CA ILE A 20 9.93 8.95 -3.11
C ILE A 20 9.75 8.96 -1.59
N LEU A 21 10.22 10.02 -0.92
CA LEU A 21 10.07 10.16 0.54
C LEU A 21 8.62 10.25 0.98
N TRP A 22 7.77 10.98 0.22
CA TRP A 22 6.35 11.05 0.53
C TRP A 22 5.71 9.65 0.51
N TRP A 23 5.99 8.86 -0.53
CA TRP A 23 5.47 7.50 -0.66
C TRP A 23 5.95 6.59 0.47
N LYS A 24 7.27 6.53 0.70
CA LYS A 24 7.89 5.68 1.73
C LYS A 24 7.44 6.04 3.15
N ILE A 25 7.39 7.34 3.47
CA ILE A 25 7.08 7.80 4.84
C ILE A 25 5.58 7.76 5.09
N THR A 26 4.78 8.42 4.23
CA THR A 26 3.35 8.63 4.52
C THR A 26 2.48 7.41 4.19
N GLY A 27 2.99 6.47 3.38
CA GLY A 27 2.37 5.16 3.17
C GLY A 27 2.44 4.24 4.40
N LEU A 28 3.38 4.49 5.32
CA LEU A 28 3.57 3.72 6.55
C LEU A 28 3.11 4.49 7.80
N ILE A 29 3.37 5.80 7.83
CA ILE A 29 3.04 6.68 8.95
C ILE A 29 1.86 7.57 8.56
N PRO A 30 0.73 7.53 9.28
CA PRO A 30 -0.43 8.36 8.98
C PRO A 30 -0.13 9.84 9.25
N MET A 31 0.43 10.52 8.27
CA MET A 31 0.82 11.93 8.31
C MET A 31 -0.10 12.76 7.42
N ARG A 32 -0.38 13.99 7.82
CA ARG A 32 -1.04 14.93 6.90
C ARG A 32 -0.03 15.42 5.86
N PRO A 33 -0.44 15.77 4.63
CA PRO A 33 0.47 16.34 3.63
C PRO A 33 1.25 17.55 4.17
N LYS A 34 0.58 18.40 4.95
CA LYS A 34 1.21 19.54 5.63
C LYS A 34 2.30 19.08 6.62
N GLU A 35 2.07 18.02 7.39
CA GLU A 35 3.08 17.54 8.34
C GLU A 35 4.34 17.03 7.61
N PHE A 36 4.17 16.36 6.47
CA PHE A 36 5.29 15.91 5.63
C PHE A 36 6.04 17.08 4.99
N CYS A 37 5.30 17.99 4.35
CA CYS A 37 5.83 19.17 3.66
C CYS A 37 6.65 20.11 4.56
N PHE A 38 6.36 20.11 5.87
CA PHE A 38 7.00 20.98 6.85
C PHE A 38 7.96 20.23 7.79
N LEU A 39 8.41 19.02 7.43
CA LEU A 39 9.46 18.32 8.17
C LEU A 39 10.68 19.24 8.34
N ASP A 40 11.20 19.35 9.55
CA ASP A 40 12.43 20.09 9.83
C ASP A 40 13.65 19.38 9.20
N TYR A 41 14.71 20.13 8.88
CA TYR A 41 15.92 19.54 8.30
C TYR A 41 16.58 18.51 9.24
N ASP A 42 16.50 18.70 10.56
CA ASP A 42 16.97 17.78 11.61
C ASP A 42 15.86 16.84 12.13
N CYS A 43 14.91 16.48 11.26
CA CYS A 43 13.77 15.63 11.64
C CYS A 43 14.14 14.19 12.02
N THR A 44 15.35 13.72 11.74
CA THR A 44 15.81 12.36 12.05
C THR A 44 16.68 12.32 13.31
N LEU A 45 16.58 11.23 14.09
CA LEU A 45 17.39 10.98 15.27
C LEU A 45 17.83 9.52 15.31
N LYS A 46 19.07 9.27 15.74
CA LYS A 46 19.60 7.93 16.05
C LYS A 46 19.93 7.85 17.55
N ARG A 47 19.38 6.88 18.26
CA ARG A 47 19.64 6.61 19.69
C ARG A 47 19.62 5.10 19.93
N ASP A 48 20.64 4.56 20.60
CA ASP A 48 20.71 3.13 20.97
C ASP A 48 20.42 2.17 19.80
N SER A 49 21.03 2.42 18.65
CA SER A 49 20.80 1.67 17.40
C SER A 49 19.35 1.66 16.89
N LYS A 50 18.50 2.56 17.40
CA LYS A 50 17.13 2.80 16.94
C LYS A 50 17.07 4.13 16.20
N TYR A 51 16.17 4.20 15.22
CA TYR A 51 15.98 5.35 14.36
C TYR A 51 14.60 5.97 14.61
N PHE A 52 14.52 7.30 14.58
CA PHE A 52 13.30 8.04 14.88
C PHE A 52 13.09 9.20 13.91
N LEU A 53 11.83 9.53 13.68
CA LEU A 53 11.35 10.68 12.91
C LEU A 53 10.57 11.63 13.82
N LYS A 54 10.99 12.89 13.87
CA LYS A 54 10.27 14.01 14.48
C LYS A 54 9.29 14.58 13.46
N ILE A 55 8.02 14.60 13.80
CA ILE A 55 6.95 15.15 12.97
C ILE A 55 6.57 16.54 13.51
N PRO A 56 6.43 17.57 12.64
CA PRO A 56 6.13 18.96 13.03
C PRO A 56 4.65 19.16 13.40
N ARG A 57 4.17 18.43 14.41
CA ARG A 57 2.83 18.59 14.97
C ARG A 57 2.88 19.54 16.17
N SER A 58 1.92 20.44 16.28
CA SER A 58 1.72 21.20 17.52
C SER A 58 1.50 20.22 18.65
N LYS A 59 2.33 20.29 19.71
CA LYS A 59 2.13 19.52 20.93
C LYS A 59 0.80 19.92 21.54
N LYS A 60 -0.26 19.16 21.27
CA LYS A 60 -1.54 19.28 21.95
C LYS A 60 -1.48 18.31 23.13
N LYS A 61 -1.25 18.86 24.32
CA LYS A 61 -1.50 18.12 25.57
C LYS A 61 -3.00 17.91 25.67
N ALA A 62 -3.42 16.74 26.13
CA ALA A 62 -4.83 16.48 26.41
C ALA A 62 -5.36 17.54 27.38
N GLN A 63 -6.40 18.26 26.97
CA GLN A 63 -7.03 19.29 27.80
C GLN A 63 -8.22 18.73 28.60
N SER A 64 -8.64 17.50 28.31
CA SER A 64 -9.71 16.80 29.01
C SER A 64 -9.45 15.29 29.06
N TYR A 65 -10.20 14.59 29.91
CA TYR A 65 -10.20 13.12 30.05
C TYR A 65 -10.48 12.38 28.72
N SER A 66 -11.11 13.05 27.75
CA SER A 66 -11.47 12.46 26.44
C SER A 66 -10.40 12.66 25.35
N GLU A 67 -9.29 13.34 25.67
CA GLU A 67 -8.25 13.70 24.70
C GLU A 67 -6.96 12.89 24.88
N LEU A 68 -6.27 12.67 23.77
CA LEU A 68 -5.01 11.93 23.69
C LEU A 68 -3.80 12.87 23.57
N ASN A 69 -2.68 12.47 24.17
CA ASN A 69 -1.39 13.07 23.86
C ASN A 69 -0.94 12.64 22.47
N VAL A 70 -0.59 13.62 21.63
CA VAL A 70 -0.10 13.36 20.28
C VAL A 70 1.38 13.00 20.32
N GLU A 71 1.72 11.85 19.72
CA GLU A 71 3.11 11.45 19.54
C GLU A 71 3.72 12.25 18.37
N ASN A 72 4.83 12.92 18.67
CA ASN A 72 5.57 13.72 17.70
C ASN A 72 6.86 13.05 17.27
N THR A 73 7.31 12.01 17.98
CA THR A 73 8.53 11.26 17.64
C THR A 73 8.16 9.80 17.43
N ILE A 74 8.25 9.35 16.19
CA ILE A 74 7.87 7.98 15.81
C ILE A 74 9.13 7.18 15.50
N ARG A 75 9.22 5.96 16.01
CA ARG A 75 10.29 5.03 15.64
C ARG A 75 10.12 4.61 14.19
N ILE A 76 11.19 4.68 13.42
CA ILE A 76 11.24 4.26 12.01
C ILE A 76 12.27 3.14 11.83
N ASN A 77 12.18 2.44 10.70
CA ASN A 77 13.21 1.48 10.32
C ASN A 77 14.46 2.20 9.78
N LYS A 78 15.53 1.44 9.59
CA LYS A 78 16.81 1.94 9.07
C LYS A 78 16.66 2.50 7.64
N GLU A 79 15.88 1.81 6.80
CA GLU A 79 15.66 2.18 5.40
C GLU A 79 15.05 3.59 5.22
N ILE A 80 14.01 3.93 5.99
CA ILE A 80 13.40 5.27 5.94
C ILE A 80 14.40 6.32 6.42
N TYR A 81 15.14 6.03 7.49
CA TYR A 81 16.16 6.94 8.02
C TYR A 81 17.24 7.21 6.95
N GLU A 82 17.77 6.15 6.35
CA GLU A 82 18.81 6.25 5.31
C GLU A 82 18.29 6.96 4.06
N SER A 83 17.03 6.72 3.65
CA SER A 83 16.42 7.45 2.52
C SER A 83 16.35 8.97 2.79
N ILE A 84 16.08 9.38 4.03
CA ILE A 84 16.05 10.81 4.41
C ILE A 84 17.46 11.39 4.42
N GLU A 85 18.46 10.67 4.93
CA GLU A 85 19.85 11.14 4.91
C GLU A 85 20.40 11.22 3.48
N GLU A 86 20.11 10.22 2.64
CA GLU A 86 20.46 10.23 1.21
C GLU A 86 19.89 11.46 0.51
N TYR A 87 18.62 11.80 0.78
CA TYR A 87 18.04 13.03 0.24
C TYR A 87 18.81 14.28 0.69
N LYS A 88 19.19 14.38 1.97
CA LYS A 88 19.94 15.54 2.49
C LYS A 88 21.28 15.71 1.82
N ASP A 89 21.93 14.62 1.40
CA ASP A 89 23.21 14.64 0.70
C ASP A 89 23.07 15.20 -0.73
N THR A 90 21.90 15.05 -1.36
CA THR A 90 21.61 15.68 -2.68
C THR A 90 21.37 17.19 -2.61
N ILE A 91 21.22 17.78 -1.42
CA ILE A 91 20.90 19.20 -1.24
C ILE A 91 22.20 20.03 -1.15
N PRO A 92 22.42 20.98 -2.09
CA PRO A 92 23.55 21.91 -2.03
C PRO A 92 23.58 22.67 -0.72
N VAL A 93 24.78 22.87 -0.16
CA VAL A 93 24.99 23.50 1.14
C VAL A 93 24.30 24.86 1.26
N ASN A 94 24.33 25.66 0.19
CA ASN A 94 23.71 26.99 0.15
C ASN A 94 22.17 26.99 0.09
N LEU A 95 21.54 25.82 -0.08
CA LEU A 95 20.08 25.64 -0.08
C LEU A 95 19.56 24.92 1.17
N LYS A 96 20.46 24.50 2.06
CA LYS A 96 20.08 23.94 3.37
C LYS A 96 19.44 25.03 4.20
N GLY A 97 18.31 24.70 4.83
CA GLY A 97 17.52 25.66 5.60
C GLY A 97 16.81 24.99 6.77
N LYS A 98 15.77 25.66 7.29
CA LYS A 98 14.99 25.15 8.41
C LYS A 98 14.27 23.84 8.09
N PHE A 99 13.67 23.75 6.91
CA PHE A 99 12.86 22.61 6.50
C PHE A 99 13.66 21.66 5.61
N LEU A 100 13.33 20.38 5.68
CA LEU A 100 13.89 19.34 4.81
C LEU A 100 13.60 19.63 3.34
N PHE A 101 12.40 20.14 3.06
CA PHE A 101 11.95 20.54 1.73
C PHE A 101 11.77 22.05 1.64
N SER A 102 12.17 22.66 0.52
CA SER A 102 11.91 24.06 0.23
C SER A 102 11.57 24.27 -1.24
N TYR A 103 10.87 25.36 -1.56
CA TYR A 103 10.66 25.75 -2.95
C TYR A 103 11.98 26.04 -3.66
N GLU A 104 12.95 26.63 -2.96
CA GLU A 104 14.29 26.90 -3.50
C GLU A 104 14.98 25.62 -4.00
N ILE A 105 14.95 24.54 -3.21
CA ILE A 105 15.48 23.23 -3.63
C ILE A 105 14.76 22.74 -4.87
N GLN A 106 13.42 22.75 -4.87
CA GLN A 106 12.63 22.23 -6.00
C GLN A 106 12.78 23.07 -7.27
N SER A 107 13.01 24.38 -7.13
CA SER A 107 13.10 25.32 -8.25
C SER A 107 14.26 25.03 -9.21
N ARG A 108 15.27 24.27 -8.75
CA ARG A 108 16.37 23.76 -9.59
C ARG A 108 15.88 22.91 -10.77
N PHE A 109 14.72 22.29 -10.64
CA PHE A 109 14.16 21.35 -11.61
C PHE A 109 13.00 21.94 -12.43
N LEU A 110 12.65 23.21 -12.20
CA LEU A 110 11.57 23.88 -12.92
C LEU A 110 12.12 24.57 -14.17
N THR A 111 11.52 24.28 -15.33
CA THR A 111 11.88 24.89 -16.62
C THR A 111 11.52 26.38 -16.70
N SER A 112 10.55 26.84 -15.91
CA SER A 112 10.13 28.24 -15.82
C SER A 112 10.25 28.74 -14.39
N LYS A 113 11.15 29.70 -14.17
CA LYS A 113 11.20 30.48 -12.93
C LYS A 113 10.02 31.45 -12.92
N ARG A 114 8.83 30.98 -12.59
CA ARG A 114 7.71 31.87 -12.29
C ARG A 114 8.13 32.78 -11.13
N SER A 115 7.79 34.07 -11.23
CA SER A 115 7.85 35.02 -10.12
C SER A 115 6.93 34.50 -9.00
N TYR A 116 7.48 33.66 -8.13
CA TYR A 116 6.73 33.11 -7.02
C TYR A 116 6.68 34.16 -5.94
N LYS A 117 5.53 34.83 -5.79
CA LYS A 117 5.29 35.82 -4.73
C LYS A 117 5.30 35.22 -3.31
N ARG A 118 5.46 33.90 -3.15
CA ARG A 118 5.44 33.24 -1.82
C ARG A 118 6.85 32.97 -1.28
N ARG A 119 6.90 32.71 0.02
CA ARG A 119 8.03 32.23 0.83
C ARG A 119 8.83 31.12 0.12
N LYS A 120 10.10 31.40 -0.21
CA LYS A 120 11.00 30.46 -0.91
C LYS A 120 11.55 29.34 0.00
N ASP A 121 11.58 29.61 1.30
CA ASP A 121 12.00 28.69 2.36
C ASP A 121 11.02 27.55 2.61
N VAL A 122 9.82 27.58 2.02
CA VAL A 122 8.72 26.65 2.34
C VAL A 122 8.33 25.80 1.14
N PHE A 123 8.00 24.53 1.39
CA PHE A 123 7.45 23.59 0.42
C PHE A 123 5.97 23.27 0.74
N PRO A 124 4.99 24.13 0.40
CA PRO A 124 3.60 23.88 0.76
C PRO A 124 2.98 22.68 0.01
N PRO A 125 1.90 22.07 0.53
CA PRO A 125 1.24 20.90 -0.09
C PRO A 125 0.83 21.05 -1.56
N ASP A 126 0.54 22.27 -2.01
CA ASP A 126 0.24 22.54 -3.43
C ASP A 126 1.43 22.22 -4.34
N ILE A 127 2.66 22.44 -3.86
CA ILE A 127 3.88 22.13 -4.60
C ILE A 127 4.06 20.61 -4.66
N LEU A 128 3.85 19.91 -3.55
CA LEU A 128 3.86 18.45 -3.53
C LEU A 128 2.84 17.86 -4.52
N ARG A 129 1.62 18.38 -4.53
CA ARG A 129 0.57 17.96 -5.49
C ARG A 129 0.98 18.22 -6.94
N SER A 130 1.62 19.37 -7.19
CA SER A 130 2.09 19.73 -8.54
C SER A 130 3.24 18.82 -8.98
N LEU A 131 4.18 18.55 -8.07
CA LEU A 131 5.29 17.63 -8.32
C LEU A 131 4.81 16.20 -8.57
N LEU A 132 3.81 15.74 -7.81
CA LEU A 132 3.18 14.44 -8.04
C LEU A 132 2.47 14.37 -9.40
N SER A 133 1.79 15.45 -9.82
CA SER A 133 1.22 15.52 -11.17
C SER A 133 2.30 15.47 -12.26
N SER A 134 3.43 16.14 -12.06
CA SER A 134 4.60 16.03 -12.95
C SER A 134 5.14 14.60 -12.97
N PHE A 135 5.22 13.92 -11.83
CA PHE A 135 5.66 12.53 -11.76
C PHE A 135 4.77 11.62 -12.62
N TYR A 136 3.45 11.73 -12.51
CA TYR A 136 2.52 10.97 -13.36
C TYR A 136 2.72 11.25 -14.86
N LYS A 137 2.96 12.49 -15.24
CA LYS A 137 3.13 12.85 -16.66
C LYS A 137 4.47 12.43 -17.24
N GLU A 138 5.55 12.68 -16.50
CA GLU A 138 6.91 12.51 -16.98
C GLU A 138 7.40 11.07 -16.81
N ILE A 139 7.03 10.41 -15.71
CA ILE A 139 7.49 9.05 -15.40
C ILE A 139 6.46 8.00 -15.81
N ALA A 140 5.18 8.19 -15.46
CA ALA A 140 4.13 7.24 -15.82
C ALA A 140 3.54 7.47 -17.23
N GLY A 141 3.96 8.53 -17.94
CA GLY A 141 3.50 8.84 -19.30
C GLY A 141 2.04 9.31 -19.39
N TRP A 142 1.44 9.74 -18.29
CA TRP A 142 0.01 10.11 -18.25
C TRP A 142 -0.26 11.41 -19.00
N LYS A 143 -1.36 11.41 -19.76
CA LYS A 143 -1.97 12.57 -20.41
C LYS A 143 -3.09 13.12 -19.53
N THR A 144 -3.59 14.32 -19.84
CA THR A 144 -4.65 14.98 -19.05
C THR A 144 -5.89 14.12 -18.86
N LYS A 145 -6.28 13.34 -19.88
CA LYS A 145 -7.43 12.43 -19.83
C LYS A 145 -7.25 11.29 -18.83
N ASP A 146 -6.02 10.88 -18.53
CA ASP A 146 -5.74 9.71 -17.67
C ASP A 146 -5.92 10.04 -16.18
N PHE A 147 -6.01 11.32 -15.82
CA PHE A 147 -6.27 11.78 -14.45
C PHE A 147 -7.74 11.61 -14.02
N ILE A 148 -8.64 11.39 -14.98
CA ILE A 148 -10.08 11.26 -14.75
C ILE A 148 -10.56 9.92 -15.33
N LYS A 149 -11.34 9.18 -14.56
CA LYS A 149 -12.08 8.00 -15.00
C LYS A 149 -13.57 8.34 -15.00
N ILE A 150 -14.28 8.01 -16.07
CA ILE A 150 -15.74 8.15 -16.15
C ILE A 150 -16.36 6.82 -15.73
N ILE A 151 -17.27 6.84 -14.75
CA ILE A 151 -18.04 5.68 -14.28
C ILE A 151 -19.47 5.74 -14.87
N ASP A 152 -20.17 4.60 -14.87
CA ASP A 152 -21.62 4.49 -15.14
C ASP A 152 -22.38 5.69 -14.51
N ASN A 153 -23.26 6.32 -15.30
CA ASN A 153 -23.94 7.61 -15.06
C ASN A 153 -23.11 8.90 -15.29
N ASN A 154 -22.06 8.86 -16.13
CA ASN A 154 -21.22 10.03 -16.48
C ASN A 154 -20.58 10.72 -15.25
N LYS A 155 -20.38 9.99 -14.16
CA LYS A 155 -19.72 10.55 -12.97
C LYS A 155 -18.22 10.47 -13.17
N GLU A 156 -17.58 11.64 -13.20
CA GLU A 156 -16.11 11.73 -13.22
C GLU A 156 -15.55 11.44 -11.82
N VAL A 157 -14.65 10.47 -11.76
CA VAL A 157 -13.83 10.20 -10.58
C VAL A 157 -12.36 10.39 -10.90
N ARG A 158 -11.60 10.69 -9.86
CA ARG A 158 -10.15 10.78 -9.94
C ARG A 158 -9.54 9.39 -10.14
N ASN A 159 -8.58 9.29 -11.06
CA ASN A 159 -7.86 8.04 -11.34
C ASN A 159 -6.41 8.00 -10.82
N TYR A 160 -5.90 9.09 -10.25
CA TYR A 160 -4.55 9.16 -9.64
C TYR A 160 -4.62 9.09 -8.11
N ILE A 161 -3.48 8.93 -7.42
CA ILE A 161 -3.35 9.07 -5.96
C ILE A 161 -2.94 10.52 -5.61
N THR A 162 -3.48 11.08 -4.54
CA THR A 162 -3.15 12.42 -4.03
C THR A 162 -2.32 12.33 -2.77
N PRO A 163 -1.61 13.41 -2.39
CA PRO A 163 -0.81 13.42 -1.15
C PRO A 163 -1.58 13.05 0.11
N GLY A 164 -2.90 13.27 0.14
CA GLY A 164 -3.74 12.97 1.29
C GLY A 164 -4.14 11.50 1.42
N ASP A 165 -4.18 10.75 0.32
CA ASP A 165 -4.70 9.37 0.34
C ASP A 165 -3.78 8.41 1.10
N THR A 166 -2.46 8.63 1.08
CA THR A 166 -1.49 7.78 1.79
C THR A 166 -1.73 7.78 3.31
N ARG A 167 -2.30 8.85 3.86
CA ARG A 167 -2.78 8.88 5.25
C ARG A 167 -3.91 7.86 5.49
N HIS A 168 -4.83 7.73 4.54
CA HIS A 168 -5.91 6.75 4.62
C HIS A 168 -5.35 5.33 4.46
N PHE A 169 -4.47 5.12 3.48
CA PHE A 169 -3.84 3.82 3.23
C PHE A 169 -3.04 3.32 4.42
N SER A 170 -2.21 4.18 5.03
CA SER A 170 -1.44 3.81 6.23
C SER A 170 -2.35 3.44 7.39
N MET A 171 -3.47 4.16 7.63
CA MET A 171 -4.41 3.77 8.68
C MET A 171 -5.09 2.43 8.40
N CYS A 172 -5.56 2.18 7.17
CA CYS A 172 -6.13 0.89 6.81
C CYS A 172 -5.10 -0.24 6.96
N ASN A 173 -3.86 -0.01 6.53
CA ASN A 173 -2.78 -0.97 6.68
C ASN A 173 -2.47 -1.28 8.16
N LEU A 174 -2.40 -0.27 9.03
CA LEU A 174 -2.20 -0.49 10.47
C LEU A 174 -3.38 -1.27 11.09
N MET A 175 -4.61 -1.00 10.65
CA MET A 175 -5.79 -1.76 11.06
C MET A 175 -5.71 -3.23 10.63
N LEU A 176 -5.30 -3.50 9.40
CA LEU A 176 -5.09 -4.85 8.87
C LEU A 176 -3.87 -5.56 9.44
N GLN A 177 -2.99 -4.85 10.15
CA GLN A 177 -1.91 -5.43 10.97
C GLN A 177 -2.37 -5.70 12.42
N GLY A 178 -3.62 -5.44 12.75
CA GLY A 178 -4.17 -5.70 14.08
C GLY A 178 -3.82 -4.64 15.12
N ILE A 179 -3.28 -3.48 14.72
CA ILE A 179 -2.86 -2.44 15.67
C ILE A 179 -4.08 -1.75 16.27
N ASN A 180 -4.15 -1.66 17.60
CA ASN A 180 -5.30 -1.05 18.26
C ASN A 180 -5.55 0.42 17.86
N PRO A 181 -6.83 0.86 17.88
CA PRO A 181 -7.25 2.23 17.59
C PRO A 181 -6.47 3.32 18.35
N LEU A 182 -6.12 3.09 19.63
CA LEU A 182 -5.38 4.05 20.44
C LEU A 182 -3.98 4.31 19.87
N SER A 183 -3.21 3.26 19.58
CA SER A 183 -1.90 3.37 18.95
C SER A 183 -1.98 4.06 17.58
N ILE A 184 -2.96 3.67 16.75
CA ILE A 184 -3.18 4.32 15.45
C ILE A 184 -3.49 5.81 15.64
N ALA A 185 -4.25 6.19 16.68
CA ALA A 185 -4.67 7.58 16.91
C ALA A 185 -3.48 8.44 17.28
N LYS A 186 -2.61 7.91 18.15
CA LYS A 186 -1.36 8.56 18.54
C LYS A 186 -0.43 8.73 17.34
N MET A 187 -0.22 7.67 16.54
CA MET A 187 0.59 7.74 15.31
C MET A 187 0.04 8.75 14.31
N ALA A 188 -1.29 8.83 14.20
CA ALA A 188 -1.99 9.76 13.31
C ALA A 188 -2.03 11.21 13.80
N GLY A 189 -1.71 11.46 15.06
CA GLY A 189 -1.95 12.74 15.71
C GLY A 189 -3.42 13.11 15.77
N HIS A 190 -4.28 12.14 16.10
CA HIS A 190 -5.67 12.36 16.46
C HIS A 190 -5.76 12.62 17.96
N VAL A 191 -6.46 13.69 18.34
CA VAL A 191 -6.73 14.00 19.75
C VAL A 191 -7.90 13.20 20.30
N ARG A 192 -8.76 12.63 19.44
CA ARG A 192 -9.94 11.85 19.82
C ARG A 192 -9.98 10.55 19.01
N LEU A 193 -10.32 9.44 19.67
CA LEU A 193 -10.46 8.13 19.01
C LEU A 193 -11.56 8.15 17.94
N GLY A 194 -12.66 8.86 18.19
CA GLY A 194 -13.80 8.95 17.26
C GLY A 194 -13.45 9.52 15.88
N THR A 195 -12.34 10.27 15.75
CA THR A 195 -11.87 10.78 14.45
C THR A 195 -11.50 9.65 13.48
N GLN A 196 -11.26 8.43 13.97
CA GLN A 196 -10.92 7.28 13.14
C GLN A 196 -12.12 6.58 12.50
N ARG A 197 -13.36 6.90 12.89
CA ARG A 197 -14.56 6.19 12.39
C ARG A 197 -14.73 6.30 10.88
N ASN A 198 -14.32 7.43 10.30
CA ASN A 198 -14.40 7.66 8.85
C ASN A 198 -13.52 6.69 8.05
N TYR A 199 -12.50 6.09 8.65
CA TYR A 199 -11.62 5.13 7.97
C TYR A 199 -12.19 3.72 7.99
N TRP A 200 -13.08 3.41 8.93
CA TRP A 200 -13.72 2.09 9.01
C TRP A 200 -14.60 1.78 7.81
N GLY A 201 -15.27 2.78 7.23
CA GLY A 201 -16.06 2.60 6.02
C GLY A 201 -15.22 2.46 4.74
N HIS A 202 -13.92 2.76 4.79
CA HIS A 202 -13.05 2.70 3.60
C HIS A 202 -12.17 1.45 3.57
N ILE A 203 -12.19 0.63 4.64
CA ILE A 203 -11.32 -0.54 4.72
C ILE A 203 -11.75 -1.64 3.75
N GLU A 204 -13.05 -1.74 3.42
CA GLU A 204 -13.60 -2.70 2.46
C GLU A 204 -13.02 -2.48 1.06
N TYR A 205 -13.21 -1.28 0.49
CA TYR A 205 -12.59 -0.89 -0.78
C TYR A 205 -11.06 -1.01 -0.78
N PHE A 206 -10.41 -0.77 0.37
CA PHE A 206 -8.97 -0.94 0.51
C PHE A 206 -8.57 -2.41 0.40
N VAL A 207 -9.31 -3.33 1.04
CA VAL A 207 -9.11 -4.78 0.94
C VAL A 207 -9.36 -5.27 -0.47
N GLU A 208 -10.46 -4.87 -1.12
CA GLU A 208 -10.75 -5.20 -2.52
C GLU A 208 -9.61 -4.76 -3.45
N SER A 209 -9.15 -3.51 -3.30
CA SER A 209 -8.03 -2.98 -4.08
C SER A 209 -6.74 -3.77 -3.83
N PHE A 210 -6.51 -4.20 -2.58
CA PHE A 210 -5.33 -4.95 -2.22
C PHE A 210 -5.36 -6.38 -2.79
N VAL A 211 -6.52 -7.04 -2.75
CA VAL A 211 -6.76 -8.32 -3.45
C VAL A 211 -6.47 -8.16 -4.94
N TYR A 212 -7.06 -7.16 -5.60
CA TYR A 212 -6.85 -6.91 -7.02
C TYR A 212 -5.37 -6.74 -7.38
N ILE A 213 -4.62 -5.92 -6.62
CA ILE A 213 -3.18 -5.71 -6.85
C ILE A 213 -2.40 -7.01 -6.69
N LEU A 214 -2.70 -7.81 -5.66
CA LEU A 214 -2.04 -9.09 -5.44
C LEU A 214 -2.38 -10.09 -6.54
N THR A 215 -3.63 -10.13 -7.00
CA THR A 215 -4.08 -10.96 -8.13
C THR A 215 -3.24 -10.67 -9.37
N SER A 216 -3.06 -9.40 -9.73
CA SER A 216 -2.21 -9.01 -10.85
C SER A 216 -0.77 -9.48 -10.69
N LYS A 217 -0.20 -9.36 -9.47
CA LYS A 217 1.16 -9.85 -9.18
C LYS A 217 1.28 -11.37 -9.31
N TYR A 218 0.30 -12.14 -8.81
CA TYR A 218 0.32 -13.59 -8.93
C TYR A 218 0.25 -14.05 -10.39
N ARG A 219 -0.54 -13.36 -11.23
CA ARG A 219 -0.57 -13.65 -12.68
C ARG A 219 0.80 -13.45 -13.33
N VAL A 220 1.48 -12.35 -13.04
CA VAL A 220 2.83 -12.08 -13.57
C VAL A 220 3.84 -13.11 -13.06
N ASN A 221 3.86 -13.39 -11.75
CA ASN A 221 4.82 -14.33 -11.16
C ASN A 221 4.66 -15.77 -11.69
N ARG A 222 3.42 -16.21 -11.98
CA ARG A 222 3.17 -17.52 -12.60
C ARG A 222 3.78 -17.61 -14.00
N LEU A 223 3.76 -16.51 -14.76
CA LEU A 223 4.38 -16.45 -16.09
C LEU A 223 5.91 -16.35 -16.04
N GLU A 224 6.45 -15.53 -15.13
CA GLU A 224 7.90 -15.32 -14.99
C GLU A 224 8.65 -16.57 -14.52
N LYS A 225 8.05 -17.41 -13.66
CA LYS A 225 8.67 -18.68 -13.24
C LYS A 225 8.86 -19.66 -14.39
N GLU A 226 8.03 -19.57 -15.41
CA GLU A 226 7.95 -20.56 -16.50
C GLU A 226 8.70 -20.10 -17.77
N LEU A 227 8.84 -18.79 -17.97
CA LEU A 227 9.65 -18.21 -19.03
C LEU A 227 11.05 -17.88 -18.46
N SER A 228 12.08 -18.64 -18.85
CA SER A 228 13.48 -18.30 -18.51
C SER A 228 13.78 -16.82 -18.82
N GLU A 229 14.62 -16.17 -18.00
CA GLU A 229 14.94 -14.71 -17.99
C GLU A 229 15.18 -14.10 -19.39
N GLY A 230 14.10 -13.86 -20.14
CA GLY A 230 14.15 -13.69 -21.58
C GLY A 230 13.23 -12.57 -22.07
N ILE A 231 13.79 -11.37 -22.17
CA ILE A 231 13.62 -10.33 -23.21
C ILE A 231 12.18 -9.81 -23.53
N PHE A 232 11.10 -10.30 -22.93
CA PHE A 232 9.76 -9.75 -23.13
C PHE A 232 9.23 -9.04 -21.89
N GLY A 233 9.60 -7.76 -21.77
CA GLY A 233 8.96 -6.83 -20.85
C GLY A 233 7.50 -6.59 -21.27
N VAL A 234 6.58 -6.80 -20.33
CA VAL A 234 5.13 -6.58 -20.44
C VAL A 234 4.37 -7.69 -21.20
N MET A 235 4.27 -8.87 -20.58
CA MET A 235 3.15 -9.79 -20.85
C MET A 235 2.02 -9.50 -19.86
N ASP A 236 1.22 -8.48 -20.16
CA ASP A 236 -0.08 -8.33 -19.52
C ASP A 236 -1.00 -9.44 -20.06
N LYS A 237 -1.26 -10.46 -19.25
CA LYS A 237 -2.45 -11.34 -19.36
C LYS A 237 -2.36 -12.48 -20.37
N VAL A 238 -1.36 -13.35 -20.26
CA VAL A 238 -1.45 -14.68 -20.87
C VAL A 238 -1.80 -15.71 -19.81
N ASP A 239 -2.76 -16.58 -20.13
CA ASP A 239 -3.19 -17.70 -19.31
C ASP A 239 -2.14 -18.81 -19.46
N GLU A 240 -1.56 -19.26 -18.34
CA GLU A 240 -0.50 -20.29 -18.31
C GLU A 240 -0.93 -21.56 -19.06
N SER A 241 -2.23 -21.90 -18.99
CA SER A 241 -2.82 -23.06 -19.67
C SER A 241 -2.82 -22.97 -21.20
N LYS A 242 -2.63 -21.76 -21.76
CA LYS A 242 -2.51 -21.52 -23.21
C LYS A 242 -1.08 -21.63 -23.72
N ILE A 243 -0.10 -21.62 -22.82
CA ILE A 243 1.33 -21.69 -23.15
C ILE A 243 1.85 -23.10 -22.90
N PHE A 244 1.48 -23.69 -21.77
CA PHE A 244 2.01 -24.96 -21.30
C PHE A 244 0.97 -26.07 -21.30
N SER A 245 1.46 -27.28 -21.46
CA SER A 245 0.75 -28.54 -21.34
C SER A 245 1.30 -29.34 -20.16
N PRO A 246 0.53 -30.29 -19.59
CA PRO A 246 1.03 -31.11 -18.48
C PRO A 246 2.34 -31.86 -18.78
N GLN A 247 2.64 -32.14 -20.06
CA GLN A 247 3.86 -32.81 -20.48
C GLN A 247 5.12 -31.94 -20.39
N ASP A 248 4.96 -30.62 -20.27
CA ASP A 248 6.08 -29.67 -20.19
C ASP A 248 6.74 -29.64 -18.81
N PHE A 249 6.14 -30.29 -17.81
CA PHE A 249 6.59 -30.26 -16.42
C PHE A 249 7.24 -31.59 -16.00
N GLU A 250 8.36 -31.50 -15.25
CA GLU A 250 9.13 -32.65 -14.77
C GLU A 250 8.34 -33.53 -13.78
N PHE A 251 7.52 -32.90 -12.94
CA PHE A 251 6.64 -33.59 -12.00
C PHE A 251 5.20 -33.09 -12.17
N VAL A 252 4.28 -34.02 -12.42
CA VAL A 252 2.84 -33.74 -12.48
C VAL A 252 2.03 -34.86 -11.85
N GLN A 253 1.10 -34.48 -10.99
CA GLN A 253 0.09 -35.37 -10.42
C GLN A 253 -1.29 -34.80 -10.71
N GLU A 254 -2.20 -35.61 -11.26
CA GLU A 254 -3.57 -35.19 -11.52
C GLU A 254 -4.31 -34.87 -10.21
N VAL A 255 -5.02 -33.74 -10.20
CA VAL A 255 -5.85 -33.25 -9.09
C VAL A 255 -7.13 -32.64 -9.66
N GLU A 256 -8.05 -32.21 -8.79
CA GLU A 256 -9.31 -31.60 -9.18
C GLU A 256 -9.09 -30.41 -10.15
N HIS A 257 -9.67 -30.53 -11.35
CA HIS A 257 -9.60 -29.53 -12.43
C HIS A 257 -8.18 -29.12 -12.89
N GLY A 258 -7.15 -29.94 -12.67
CA GLY A 258 -5.78 -29.64 -13.13
C GLY A 258 -4.71 -30.58 -12.61
N PHE A 259 -3.50 -30.04 -12.42
CA PHE A 259 -2.31 -30.81 -12.03
C PHE A 259 -1.54 -30.15 -10.90
N CYS A 260 -0.94 -30.97 -10.04
CA CYS A 260 0.00 -30.55 -9.00
C CYS A 260 1.44 -30.74 -9.48
N ARG A 261 2.25 -29.69 -9.37
CA ARG A 261 3.67 -29.67 -9.76
C ARG A 261 4.65 -29.89 -8.61
N ASN A 262 4.16 -30.28 -7.43
CA ASN A 262 5.01 -30.43 -6.25
C ASN A 262 5.71 -31.80 -6.23
N ALA A 263 7.03 -31.83 -6.46
CA ALA A 263 7.84 -33.04 -6.55
C ALA A 263 7.72 -34.02 -5.36
N ILE A 264 7.29 -33.56 -4.19
CA ILE A 264 7.10 -34.38 -2.99
C ILE A 264 5.62 -34.64 -2.65
N PHE A 265 4.68 -34.42 -3.58
CA PHE A 265 3.26 -34.67 -3.33
C PHE A 265 3.02 -36.13 -2.87
N PRO A 266 2.22 -36.36 -1.81
CA PRO A 266 1.35 -35.42 -1.09
C PRO A 266 1.97 -34.71 0.13
N GLU A 267 3.29 -34.82 0.36
CA GLU A 267 3.95 -34.15 1.48
C GLU A 267 3.88 -32.62 1.35
N ASN A 268 3.64 -31.93 2.47
CA ASN A 268 3.45 -30.47 2.55
C ASN A 268 2.29 -29.91 1.69
N CYS A 269 1.31 -30.74 1.32
CA CYS A 269 0.12 -30.28 0.63
C CYS A 269 -0.85 -29.56 1.60
N PRO A 270 -1.25 -28.30 1.33
CA PRO A 270 -2.20 -27.56 2.18
C PRO A 270 -3.65 -28.09 2.07
N GLY A 271 -3.92 -29.04 1.17
CA GLY A 271 -5.23 -29.66 0.98
C GLY A 271 -6.21 -28.89 0.09
N GLU A 272 -5.85 -27.69 -0.36
CA GLU A 272 -6.68 -26.86 -1.23
C GLU A 272 -5.86 -26.33 -2.42
N CYS A 273 -6.21 -26.77 -3.63
CA CYS A 273 -5.47 -26.49 -4.85
C CYS A 273 -5.73 -25.07 -5.39
N ARG A 274 -6.93 -24.51 -5.18
CA ARG A 274 -7.35 -23.22 -5.76
C ARG A 274 -6.43 -22.05 -5.45
N TYR A 275 -5.75 -22.10 -4.30
CA TYR A 275 -4.79 -21.08 -3.87
C TYR A 275 -3.42 -21.69 -3.51
N CYS A 276 -3.04 -22.76 -4.19
CA CYS A 276 -1.72 -23.39 -4.04
C CYS A 276 -0.74 -22.87 -5.12
N GLU A 277 0.50 -22.60 -4.74
CA GLU A 277 1.55 -22.15 -5.67
C GLU A 277 1.96 -23.23 -6.68
N HIS A 278 1.78 -24.51 -6.34
CA HIS A 278 2.13 -25.64 -7.20
C HIS A 278 0.99 -26.08 -8.13
N TYR A 279 -0.18 -25.46 -8.03
CA TYR A 279 -1.34 -25.83 -8.84
C TYR A 279 -1.23 -25.26 -10.26
N PHE A 280 -1.41 -26.13 -11.24
CA PHE A 280 -1.55 -25.81 -12.65
C PHE A 280 -2.99 -26.09 -13.08
N PHE A 281 -3.75 -25.03 -13.36
CA PHE A 281 -5.15 -25.13 -13.76
C PHE A 281 -5.24 -25.56 -15.23
N HIS A 282 -5.80 -26.75 -15.46
CA HIS A 282 -5.93 -27.34 -16.79
C HIS A 282 -7.10 -28.35 -16.78
N PRO A 283 -8.34 -27.86 -16.69
CA PRO A 283 -9.50 -28.72 -16.54
C PRO A 283 -9.84 -29.44 -17.85
N GLN A 284 -10.43 -30.64 -17.74
CA GLN A 284 -10.99 -31.35 -18.89
C GLN A 284 -12.22 -30.62 -19.45
N ASP A 285 -13.09 -30.15 -18.55
CA ASP A 285 -14.21 -29.25 -18.86
C ASP A 285 -13.90 -27.84 -18.34
N PHE A 286 -13.65 -26.92 -19.28
CA PHE A 286 -13.28 -25.55 -18.95
C PHE A 286 -14.41 -24.78 -18.26
N GLU A 287 -15.67 -25.00 -18.63
CA GLU A 287 -16.80 -24.29 -18.00
C GLU A 287 -16.98 -24.75 -16.56
N GLU A 288 -16.87 -26.06 -16.31
CA GLU A 288 -16.93 -26.63 -14.97
C GLU A 288 -15.76 -26.14 -14.09
N GLY A 289 -14.53 -26.17 -14.64
CA GLY A 289 -13.34 -25.70 -13.91
C GLY A 289 -13.40 -24.21 -13.56
N ILE A 290 -13.89 -23.35 -14.47
CA ILE A 290 -14.07 -21.92 -14.18
C ILE A 290 -15.15 -21.71 -13.11
N LYS A 291 -16.26 -22.45 -13.18
CA LYS A 291 -17.31 -22.37 -12.16
C LYS A 291 -16.77 -22.77 -10.78
N TRP A 292 -15.97 -23.83 -10.70
CA TRP A 292 -15.33 -24.26 -9.44
C TRP A 292 -14.42 -23.19 -8.84
N LEU A 293 -13.66 -22.48 -9.68
CA LEU A 293 -12.87 -21.33 -9.24
C LEU A 293 -13.78 -20.18 -8.78
N GLN A 294 -14.81 -19.80 -9.55
CA GLN A 294 -15.74 -18.73 -9.19
C GLN A 294 -16.44 -19.00 -7.85
N ASP A 295 -16.95 -20.21 -7.64
CA ASP A 295 -17.58 -20.62 -6.39
C ASP A 295 -16.60 -20.51 -5.19
N GLY A 296 -15.33 -20.86 -5.41
CA GLY A 296 -14.28 -20.68 -4.41
C GLY A 296 -13.93 -19.22 -4.12
N SER A 297 -13.93 -18.38 -5.17
CA SER A 297 -13.69 -16.94 -5.05
C SER A 297 -14.80 -16.26 -4.24
N ASP A 298 -16.06 -16.60 -4.53
CA ASP A 298 -17.24 -16.09 -3.85
C ASP A 298 -17.26 -16.51 -2.37
N LEU A 299 -16.87 -17.76 -2.07
CA LEU A 299 -16.73 -18.22 -0.69
C LEU A 299 -15.69 -17.42 0.09
N LEU A 300 -14.52 -17.16 -0.51
CA LEU A 300 -13.46 -16.37 0.12
C LEU A 300 -13.88 -14.90 0.29
N GLU A 301 -14.61 -14.32 -0.66
CA GLU A 301 -15.16 -12.97 -0.55
C GLU A 301 -16.16 -12.85 0.60
N GLN A 302 -17.05 -13.83 0.75
CA GLN A 302 -17.99 -13.88 1.87
C GLN A 302 -17.26 -13.99 3.22
N GLN A 303 -16.23 -14.85 3.31
CA GLN A 303 -15.40 -14.98 4.51
C GLN A 303 -14.66 -13.68 4.84
N LEU A 304 -14.06 -13.03 3.84
CA LEU A 304 -13.39 -11.73 3.99
C LEU A 304 -14.35 -10.68 4.53
N THR A 305 -15.54 -10.57 3.93
CA THR A 305 -16.57 -9.61 4.36
C THR A 305 -16.98 -9.83 5.81
N VAL A 306 -17.23 -11.08 6.21
CA VAL A 306 -17.61 -11.44 7.59
C VAL A 306 -16.50 -11.11 8.57
N GLU A 307 -15.26 -11.52 8.29
CA GLU A 307 -14.13 -11.30 9.19
C GLU A 307 -13.74 -9.82 9.28
N LEU A 308 -13.90 -9.07 8.20
CA LEU A 308 -13.63 -7.63 8.16
C LEU A 308 -14.61 -6.88 9.06
N ARG A 309 -15.91 -7.19 8.98
CA ARG A 309 -16.93 -6.65 9.89
C ARG A 309 -16.63 -7.02 11.33
N SER A 310 -16.23 -8.28 11.56
CA SER A 310 -15.84 -8.76 12.88
C SER A 310 -14.65 -7.98 13.47
N LEU A 311 -13.61 -7.71 12.67
CA LEU A 311 -12.48 -6.87 13.09
C LEU A 311 -12.91 -5.43 13.42
N LEU A 312 -13.75 -4.83 12.57
CA LEU A 312 -14.27 -3.48 12.79
C LEU A 312 -15.11 -3.40 14.06
N ASP A 313 -15.89 -4.43 14.37
CA ASP A 313 -16.69 -4.49 15.59
C ASP A 313 -15.82 -4.69 16.84
N LEU A 314 -14.72 -5.43 16.75
CA LEU A 314 -13.71 -5.45 17.82
C LEU A 314 -13.14 -4.04 18.06
N TYR A 315 -12.74 -3.33 17.00
CA TYR A 315 -12.20 -1.97 17.14
C TYR A 315 -13.20 -0.96 17.68
N LYS A 316 -14.50 -1.10 17.34
CA LYS A 316 -15.57 -0.27 17.90
C LYS A 316 -15.73 -0.45 19.39
N ASN A 317 -15.63 -1.70 19.86
CA ASN A 317 -15.98 -2.09 21.22
C ASN A 317 -14.76 -2.22 22.16
N MET A 318 -13.54 -2.13 21.62
CA MET A 318 -12.31 -2.20 22.39
C MET A 318 -12.28 -1.14 23.48
N LYS A 319 -11.93 -1.56 24.70
CA LYS A 319 -11.92 -0.67 25.87
C LYS A 319 -10.55 -0.01 26.05
N PHE A 320 -10.59 1.30 26.31
CA PHE A 320 -9.40 2.13 26.52
C PHE A 320 -9.50 2.89 27.84
N ASN A 321 -8.39 2.98 28.56
CA ASN A 321 -8.20 3.95 29.62
C ASN A 321 -7.33 5.09 29.08
N LEU A 322 -7.95 6.24 28.82
CA LEU A 322 -7.26 7.38 28.19
C LEU A 322 -6.28 8.07 29.14
N ASN A 323 -6.47 7.96 30.47
CA ASN A 323 -5.56 8.54 31.45
C ASN A 323 -4.23 7.79 31.52
N THR A 324 -4.29 6.46 31.57
CA THR A 324 -3.10 5.59 31.60
C THR A 324 -2.61 5.23 30.20
N GLU A 325 -3.32 5.68 29.16
CA GLU A 325 -3.08 5.33 27.76
C GLU A 325 -2.99 3.80 27.54
N SER A 326 -3.79 3.04 28.29
CA SER A 326 -3.80 1.57 28.26
C SER A 326 -5.04 1.02 27.57
N TYR A 327 -4.93 -0.21 27.07
CA TYR A 327 -5.98 -0.92 26.33
C TYR A 327 -6.09 -2.37 26.80
N SER A 328 -7.22 -3.02 26.49
CA SER A 328 -7.42 -4.44 26.78
C SER A 328 -6.44 -5.30 25.97
N ILE A 329 -5.59 -6.07 26.66
CA ILE A 329 -4.63 -7.00 26.03
C ILE A 329 -5.40 -8.10 25.28
N ILE A 330 -6.48 -8.61 25.87
CA ILE A 330 -7.32 -9.66 25.28
C ILE A 330 -7.96 -9.18 23.97
N ASP A 331 -8.49 -7.96 23.95
CA ASP A 331 -9.10 -7.38 22.75
C ASP A 331 -8.03 -7.17 21.66
N GLN A 332 -6.82 -6.75 22.06
CA GLN A 332 -5.68 -6.55 21.17
C GLN A 332 -5.19 -7.87 20.55
N GLU A 333 -5.09 -8.95 21.32
CA GLU A 333 -4.74 -10.28 20.81
C GLU A 333 -5.82 -10.81 19.86
N SER A 334 -7.09 -10.58 20.18
CA SER A 334 -8.22 -10.93 19.33
C SER A 334 -8.18 -10.17 17.99
N ALA A 335 -7.89 -8.87 18.02
CA ALA A 335 -7.73 -8.06 16.81
C ALA A 335 -6.54 -8.52 15.96
N LEU A 336 -5.41 -8.85 16.59
CA LEU A 336 -4.24 -9.38 15.90
C LEU A 336 -4.53 -10.72 15.21
N SER A 337 -5.21 -11.63 15.91
CA SER A 337 -5.62 -12.92 15.34
C SER A 337 -6.52 -12.74 14.12
N LYS A 338 -7.52 -11.85 14.20
CA LYS A 338 -8.40 -11.52 13.07
C LYS A 338 -7.67 -10.88 11.90
N ALA A 339 -6.77 -9.93 12.18
CA ALA A 339 -5.92 -9.32 11.17
C ALA A 339 -5.06 -10.36 10.43
N ASN A 340 -4.48 -11.34 11.14
CA ASN A 340 -3.70 -12.42 10.53
C ASN A 340 -4.58 -13.34 9.65
N LEU A 341 -5.80 -13.64 10.09
CA LEU A 341 -6.77 -14.39 9.29
C LEU A 341 -7.15 -13.63 8.02
N LEU A 342 -7.49 -12.34 8.13
CA LEU A 342 -7.81 -11.49 6.98
C LEU A 342 -6.65 -11.44 5.97
N ASN A 343 -5.41 -11.23 6.42
CA ASN A 343 -4.26 -11.22 5.53
C ASN A 343 -4.04 -12.56 4.81
N ARG A 344 -4.36 -13.68 5.46
CA ARG A 344 -4.33 -15.01 4.83
C ARG A 344 -5.44 -15.15 3.78
N LEU A 345 -6.68 -14.79 4.11
CA LEU A 345 -7.81 -14.83 3.18
C LEU A 345 -7.58 -13.93 1.96
N ILE A 346 -7.01 -12.72 2.15
CA ILE A 346 -6.64 -11.80 1.08
C ILE A 346 -5.66 -12.46 0.10
N LYS A 347 -4.63 -13.13 0.62
CA LYS A 347 -3.65 -13.85 -0.21
C LYS A 347 -4.29 -15.02 -0.93
N GLN A 348 -5.09 -15.84 -0.23
CA GLN A 348 -5.78 -16.99 -0.81
C GLN A 348 -6.70 -16.55 -1.95
N LYS A 349 -7.51 -15.51 -1.73
CA LYS A 349 -8.40 -14.97 -2.75
C LYS A 349 -7.62 -14.44 -3.94
N ALA A 350 -6.55 -13.68 -3.70
CA ALA A 350 -5.72 -13.17 -4.78
C ALA A 350 -5.05 -14.27 -5.62
N MET A 351 -4.59 -15.35 -4.97
CA MET A 351 -4.02 -16.51 -5.67
C MET A 351 -5.06 -17.25 -6.50
N LEU A 352 -6.28 -17.41 -5.97
CA LEU A 352 -7.39 -18.04 -6.68
C LEU A 352 -7.85 -17.16 -7.85
N ASP A 353 -8.13 -15.89 -7.63
CA ASP A 353 -8.58 -14.95 -8.67
C ASP A 353 -7.55 -14.79 -9.79
N SER A 354 -6.28 -15.10 -9.50
CA SER A 354 -5.24 -15.08 -10.53
C SER A 354 -5.45 -16.17 -11.60
N LEU A 355 -6.15 -17.26 -11.26
CA LEU A 355 -6.53 -18.35 -12.16
C LEU A 355 -7.80 -18.04 -12.97
N ILE A 356 -8.65 -17.14 -12.49
CA ILE A 356 -9.89 -16.80 -13.20
C ILE A 356 -9.54 -15.85 -14.37
N PRO A 357 -9.88 -16.19 -15.62
CA PRO A 357 -9.68 -15.31 -16.76
C PRO A 357 -10.43 -13.99 -16.54
N GLU A 358 -9.82 -12.86 -16.90
CA GLU A 358 -10.55 -11.60 -16.95
C GLU A 358 -11.62 -11.69 -18.04
N THR A 359 -12.86 -11.98 -17.67
CA THR A 359 -13.99 -11.64 -18.53
C THR A 359 -13.89 -10.14 -18.79
N LYS A 360 -13.77 -9.74 -20.07
CA LYS A 360 -13.81 -8.33 -20.48
C LYS A 360 -15.02 -7.65 -19.83
N GLY A 361 -14.78 -6.90 -18.76
CA GLY A 361 -15.87 -6.29 -18.00
C GLY A 361 -15.68 -6.37 -16.49
N VAL A 362 -14.52 -5.95 -15.98
CA VAL A 362 -14.52 -5.38 -14.62
C VAL A 362 -15.28 -4.06 -14.72
N LYS A 363 -16.59 -4.11 -14.45
CA LYS A 363 -17.36 -2.91 -14.08
C LYS A 363 -16.91 -2.50 -12.68
N LEU A 364 -15.86 -1.69 -12.61
CA LEU A 364 -15.55 -0.83 -11.47
C LEU A 364 -16.12 0.56 -11.71
#